data_AF-A0A353R6B2-F1
#
_entry.id   AF-A0A353R6B2-F1
#
_cell.length_a   1.000
_cell.length_b   1.000
_cell.length_c   1.000
_cell.angle_alpha   90.00
_cell.angle_beta   90.00
_cell.angle_gamma   90.00
#
_symmetry.space_group_name_H-M   'P 1'
#
loop_
_entity.id
_entity.type
_entity.pdbx_description
1 polymer ?
#
loop_
_entity_poly.entity_id
_entity_poly.type
_entity_poly.pdbx_seq_one_letter_code
_entity_poly.pdbx_strand_id
1 'polypeptide(L)'
;MFLLVAKRSGALFKSPVTRYYILTCLVVGLLISLDLWKTGTYESLGEAVRYGFFQTFCSISTTGFATADTSVWPAFSILLLVFVIFQGGCSGSTTGGIKSDRLLIAFYSIRAQITKKLHPRSVVP
;
A
#
# COMPACT_ATOMS: atom_id res chain seq x y z
N MET A 1 9.92 2.26 -15.38
CA MET A 1 11.38 2.42 -15.20
C MET A 1 12.07 3.09 -16.39
N PHE A 2 11.77 2.72 -17.65
CA PHE A 2 12.31 3.39 -18.85
C PHE A 2 12.11 4.92 -18.90
N LEU A 3 10.97 5.42 -18.40
CA LEU A 3 10.67 6.86 -18.31
C LEU A 3 11.55 7.63 -17.29
N LEU A 4 12.12 6.94 -16.29
CA LEU A 4 13.01 7.55 -15.29
C LEU A 4 14.38 7.89 -15.88
N VAL A 5 14.91 6.99 -16.73
CA VAL A 5 16.22 7.16 -17.36
C VAL A 5 16.15 8.12 -18.55
N ALA A 6 15.04 8.11 -19.31
CA ALA A 6 14.96 8.86 -20.56
C ALA A 6 14.43 10.30 -20.44
N LYS A 7 13.61 10.64 -19.42
CA LYS A 7 12.81 11.90 -19.50
C LYS A 7 12.75 12.79 -18.27
N ARG A 8 13.47 12.47 -17.18
CA ARG A 8 13.65 13.32 -15.96
C ARG A 8 12.44 14.22 -15.66
N SER A 9 11.25 13.64 -15.52
CA SER A 9 10.00 14.41 -15.41
C SER A 9 9.22 13.98 -14.16
N GLY A 10 8.79 14.96 -13.36
CA GLY A 10 7.90 14.78 -12.20
C GLY A 10 6.49 14.25 -12.54
N ALA A 11 6.28 13.79 -13.79
CA ALA A 11 5.06 13.14 -14.25
C ALA A 11 4.73 11.84 -13.48
N LEU A 12 5.70 11.22 -12.79
CA LEU A 12 5.46 10.02 -11.98
C LEU A 12 4.48 10.29 -10.82
N PHE A 13 4.63 11.42 -10.14
CA PHE A 13 3.71 11.85 -9.08
C PHE A 13 2.37 12.36 -9.61
N LYS A 14 2.18 12.47 -10.93
CA LYS A 14 0.86 12.72 -11.52
C LYS A 14 0.08 11.43 -11.77
N SER A 15 0.75 10.28 -11.80
CA SER A 15 0.09 8.99 -12.01
C SER A 15 -0.81 8.64 -10.81
N PRO A 16 -2.10 8.32 -11.04
CA PRO A 16 -3.01 7.94 -9.97
C PRO A 16 -2.57 6.64 -9.28
N VAL A 17 -1.93 5.72 -10.01
CA VAL A 17 -1.39 4.46 -9.45
C VAL A 17 -0.27 4.74 -8.46
N THR A 18 0.70 5.57 -8.85
CA THR A 18 1.86 5.89 -8.00
C THR A 18 1.42 6.62 -6.73
N ARG A 19 0.45 7.54 -6.84
CA ARG A 19 -0.17 8.19 -5.68
C ARG A 19 -0.85 7.19 -4.76
N TYR A 20 -1.67 6.29 -5.33
CA TYR A 20 -2.36 5.25 -4.57
C TYR A 20 -1.38 4.33 -3.82
N TYR A 21 -0.31 3.90 -4.50
CA TYR A 21 0.73 3.08 -3.90
C TYR A 21 1.43 3.79 -2.73
N ILE A 22 1.91 5.02 -2.94
CA ILE A 22 2.58 5.81 -1.89
C ILE A 22 1.64 6.07 -0.71
N LEU A 23 0.39 6.47 -0.98
CA LEU A 23 -0.60 6.69 0.07
C LEU A 23 -0.87 5.41 0.87
N THR A 24 -0.96 4.25 0.21
CA THR A 24 -1.14 2.97 0.90
C THR A 24 0.05 2.69 1.83
N CYS A 25 1.28 2.84 1.34
CA CYS A 25 2.48 2.63 2.17
C CYS A 25 2.51 3.56 3.38
N LEU A 26 2.18 4.85 3.19
CA LEU A 26 2.19 5.84 4.27
C LEU A 26 1.09 5.56 5.29
N VAL A 27 -0.14 5.30 4.84
CA VAL A 27 -1.27 5.05 5.74
C VAL A 27 -1.06 3.76 6.52
N VAL A 28 -0.71 2.66 5.85
CA VAL A 28 -0.50 1.37 6.53
C VAL A 28 0.72 1.42 7.45
N GLY A 29 1.82 2.03 7.00
CA GLY A 29 3.02 2.19 7.83
C GLY A 29 2.73 3.00 9.09
N LEU A 30 1.99 4.12 8.96
CA LEU A 30 1.57 4.91 10.12
C LEU A 30 0.64 4.13 11.06
N LEU A 31 -0.34 3.40 10.53
CA LEU A 31 -1.27 2.61 11.36
C LEU A 31 -0.53 1.53 12.16
N ILE A 32 0.39 0.80 11.52
CA ILE A 32 1.21 -0.23 12.19
C ILE A 32 2.11 0.42 13.24
N SER A 33 2.80 1.51 12.90
CA SER A 33 3.67 2.20 13.86
C SER A 33 2.91 2.76 15.06
N LEU A 34 1.70 3.28 14.85
CA LEU A 34 0.83 3.75 15.95
C LEU A 34 0.31 2.60 16.81
N ASP A 35 -0.04 1.47 16.21
CA ASP A 35 -0.50 0.28 16.91
C ASP A 35 0.63 -0.29 17.79
N LEU A 36 1.83 -0.45 17.23
CA LEU A 36 3.02 -0.90 17.95
C LEU A 36 3.39 0.00 19.13
N TRP A 37 3.26 1.31 18.95
CA TRP A 37 3.50 2.27 20.04
C TRP A 37 2.43 2.18 21.12
N LYS A 38 1.16 2.06 20.76
CA LYS A 38 0.03 1.94 21.71
C LYS A 38 0.05 0.64 22.51
N THR A 39 0.44 -0.46 21.88
CA THR A 39 0.54 -1.77 22.57
C THR A 39 1.81 -1.89 23.41
N GLY A 40 2.73 -0.92 23.33
CA GLY A 40 3.99 -0.95 24.08
C GLY A 40 4.95 -2.03 23.59
N THR A 41 4.84 -2.47 22.32
CA THR A 41 5.73 -3.47 21.73
C THR A 41 7.16 -2.95 21.59
N TYR A 42 7.31 -1.64 21.43
CA TYR A 42 8.59 -0.94 21.44
C TYR A 42 8.54 0.22 22.43
N GLU A 43 9.60 0.40 23.21
CA GLU A 43 9.68 1.44 24.25
C GLU A 43 9.80 2.85 23.65
N SER A 44 10.46 2.98 22.49
CA SER A 44 10.63 4.25 21.82
C SER A 44 9.72 4.39 20.59
N LEU A 45 9.13 5.59 20.43
CA LEU A 45 8.35 5.93 19.24
C LEU A 45 9.19 5.84 17.96
N GLY A 46 10.49 6.16 18.06
CA GLY A 46 11.43 6.05 16.94
C GLY A 46 11.58 4.62 16.43
N GLU A 47 11.64 3.63 17.33
CA GLU A 47 11.71 2.22 16.96
C GLU A 47 10.39 1.72 16.36
N ALA A 48 9.25 2.06 16.97
CA ALA A 48 7.93 1.69 16.43
C ALA A 48 7.71 2.23 15.00
N VAL A 49 8.15 3.47 14.74
CA VAL A 49 8.13 4.06 13.39
C VAL A 49 9.09 3.32 12.47
N ARG A 50 10.35 3.14 12.89
CA ARG A 50 11.37 2.49 12.05
C ARG A 50 10.97 1.07 11.65
N TYR A 51 10.58 0.23 12.62
CA TYR A 51 10.21 -1.17 12.35
C TYR A 51 8.87 -1.28 11.61
N GLY A 52 7.86 -0.50 12.01
CA GLY A 52 6.55 -0.52 11.35
C GLY A 52 6.63 -0.13 9.88
N PHE A 53 7.34 0.95 9.54
CA PHE A 53 7.53 1.35 8.15
C PHE A 53 8.41 0.36 7.37
N PHE A 54 9.54 -0.08 7.93
CA PHE A 54 10.43 -1.00 7.24
C PHE A 54 9.71 -2.29 6.86
N GLN A 55 8.97 -2.86 7.81
CA GLN A 55 8.23 -4.10 7.58
C GLN A 55 7.09 -3.89 6.58
N THR A 56 6.38 -2.76 6.66
CA THR A 56 5.34 -2.40 5.67
C THR A 56 5.92 -2.34 4.26
N PHE A 57 7.06 -1.68 4.08
CA PHE A 57 7.71 -1.58 2.76
C PHE A 57 8.15 -2.95 2.24
N CYS A 58 8.76 -3.78 3.07
CA CYS A 58 9.21 -5.12 2.67
C CYS A 58 8.04 -6.06 2.33
N SER A 59 6.93 -5.94 3.06
CA SER A 59 5.72 -6.72 2.84
C SER A 59 4.99 -6.29 1.56
N ILE A 60 4.78 -4.99 1.34
CA ILE A 60 4.10 -4.50 0.12
C ILE A 60 4.93 -4.71 -1.15
N SER A 61 6.27 -4.63 -1.05
CA SER A 61 7.17 -4.96 -2.16
C SER A 61 7.40 -6.46 -2.32
N THR A 62 6.76 -7.29 -1.49
CA THR A 62 6.91 -8.75 -1.40
C THR A 62 8.38 -9.19 -1.41
N THR A 63 9.26 -8.38 -0.81
CA THR A 63 10.69 -8.68 -0.74
C THR A 63 10.99 -9.67 0.37
N GLY A 64 10.15 -9.70 1.41
CA GLY A 64 10.21 -10.74 2.45
C GLY A 64 11.33 -10.55 3.47
N PHE A 65 11.95 -9.37 3.54
CA PHE A 65 12.89 -9.08 4.62
C PHE A 65 12.14 -8.90 5.95
N ALA A 66 12.69 -9.49 7.01
CA ALA A 66 12.20 -9.37 8.37
C ALA A 66 13.32 -8.83 9.26
N THR A 67 13.22 -7.55 9.63
CA THR A 67 14.16 -6.91 10.58
C THR A 67 13.71 -7.02 12.03
N ALA A 68 12.46 -7.39 12.24
CA ALA A 68 11.84 -7.61 13.54
C ALA A 68 10.96 -8.85 13.47
N ASP A 69 10.75 -9.50 14.61
CA ASP A 69 9.81 -10.60 14.71
C ASP A 69 8.38 -10.07 14.69
N THR A 70 7.70 -10.24 13.54
CA THR A 70 6.31 -9.82 13.37
C THR A 70 5.30 -10.79 13.99
N SER A 71 5.73 -11.96 14.44
CA SER A 71 4.83 -12.96 15.04
C SER A 71 4.32 -12.55 16.42
N VAL A 72 5.08 -11.71 17.13
CA VAL A 72 4.73 -11.17 18.45
C VAL A 72 3.99 -9.83 18.37
N TRP A 73 3.73 -9.33 17.17
CA TRP A 73 3.04 -8.06 16.97
C TRP A 73 1.54 -8.18 17.26
N PRO A 74 0.85 -7.07 17.56
CA PRO A 74 -0.59 -7.09 17.76
C PRO A 74 -1.31 -7.63 16.51
N ALA A 75 -2.41 -8.34 16.72
CA ALA A 75 -3.18 -8.96 15.63
C ALA A 75 -3.62 -7.94 14.56
N PHE A 76 -3.88 -6.69 14.95
CA PHE A 76 -4.22 -5.61 14.02
C PHE A 76 -3.07 -5.30 13.05
N SER A 77 -1.85 -5.12 13.57
CA SER A 77 -0.66 -4.94 12.75
C SER A 77 -0.41 -6.13 11.80
N ILE A 78 -0.59 -7.36 12.27
CA ILE A 78 -0.44 -8.56 11.43
C ILE A 78 -1.48 -8.57 10.29
N LEU A 79 -2.75 -8.28 10.58
CA LEU A 79 -3.80 -8.19 9.57
C LEU A 79 -3.48 -7.14 8.50
N LEU A 80 -2.96 -5.98 8.90
CA LEU A 80 -2.53 -4.93 7.97
C LEU A 80 -1.36 -5.39 7.09
N LEU A 81 -0.36 -6.07 7.66
CA LEU A 81 0.76 -6.63 6.89
C LEU A 81 0.28 -7.65 5.85
N VAL A 82 -0.64 -8.55 6.23
CA VAL A 82 -1.24 -9.50 5.29
C VAL A 82 -1.99 -8.76 4.17
N PHE A 83 -2.75 -7.73 4.50
CA PHE A 83 -3.47 -6.92 3.50
C PHE A 83 -2.54 -6.30 2.46
N VAL A 84 -1.41 -5.71 2.87
CA VAL A 84 -0.46 -5.12 1.92
C VAL A 84 0.28 -6.16 1.06
N ILE A 85 0.49 -7.37 1.56
CA ILE A 85 1.05 -8.47 0.76
C ILE A 85 0.10 -8.87 -0.38
N PHE A 86 -1.23 -8.92 -0.11
CA PHE A 86 -2.23 -9.19 -1.14
C PHE A 86 -2.26 -8.11 -2.23
N GLN A 87 -2.16 -6.84 -1.83
CA GLN A 87 -2.11 -5.71 -2.75
C GLN A 87 -0.84 -5.75 -3.63
N GLY A 88 0.32 -5.94 -3.01
CA GLY A 88 1.60 -5.95 -3.72
C GLY A 88 1.98 -4.60 -4.34
N GLY A 89 2.93 -4.65 -5.28
CA GLY A 89 3.54 -3.49 -5.92
C GLY A 89 2.85 -3.05 -7.21
N CYS A 90 3.46 -2.06 -7.89
CA CYS A 90 3.01 -1.55 -9.17
C CYS A 90 3.24 -2.54 -10.34
N SER A 91 2.45 -2.39 -11.39
CA SER A 91 2.58 -3.11 -12.66
C SER A 91 3.96 -2.86 -13.29
N GLY A 92 4.57 -3.93 -13.83
CA GLY A 92 5.94 -3.89 -14.36
C GLY A 92 7.07 -3.87 -13.31
N SER A 93 6.74 -4.08 -12.03
CA SER A 93 7.71 -4.35 -10.95
C SER A 93 7.96 -5.85 -10.77
N THR A 94 9.06 -6.23 -10.11
CA THR A 94 9.40 -7.61 -9.70
C THR A 94 8.52 -8.17 -8.58
N THR A 95 7.66 -7.32 -8.00
CA THR A 95 6.78 -7.64 -6.88
C THR A 95 5.71 -8.68 -7.23
N GLY A 96 5.24 -9.47 -6.27
CA GLY A 96 4.08 -10.37 -6.42
C GLY A 96 2.73 -9.70 -6.17
N GLY A 97 1.68 -10.51 -5.98
CA GLY A 97 0.34 -10.06 -5.56
C GLY A 97 -0.62 -9.67 -6.69
N ILE A 98 -1.78 -9.11 -6.33
CA ILE A 98 -2.84 -8.67 -7.26
C ILE A 98 -2.38 -7.47 -8.12
N LYS A 99 -1.40 -6.72 -7.62
CA LYS A 99 -0.87 -5.44 -8.12
C LYS A 99 -1.76 -4.26 -7.76
N SER A 100 -1.12 -3.18 -7.34
CA SER A 100 -1.81 -1.93 -6.95
C SER A 100 -2.65 -1.32 -8.07
N ASP A 101 -2.21 -1.47 -9.33
CA ASP A 101 -2.96 -0.99 -10.51
C ASP A 101 -4.31 -1.68 -10.68
N ARG A 102 -4.35 -3.00 -10.47
CA ARG A 102 -5.57 -3.80 -10.62
C ARG A 102 -6.57 -3.46 -9.53
N LEU A 103 -6.10 -3.27 -8.30
CA LEU A 103 -6.94 -2.80 -7.19
C LEU A 103 -7.52 -1.41 -7.47
N LEU A 104 -6.70 -0.47 -7.96
CA LEU A 104 -7.17 0.88 -8.28
C LEU A 104 -8.25 0.86 -9.38
N ILE A 105 -8.05 0.07 -10.44
CA ILE A 105 -9.04 -0.08 -11.52
C ILE A 105 -10.31 -0.76 -10.99
N ALA A 106 -10.20 -1.77 -10.12
CA ALA A 106 -11.35 -2.42 -9.50
C ALA A 106 -12.17 -1.42 -8.67
N PHE A 107 -11.51 -0.54 -7.90
CA PHE A 107 -12.18 0.54 -7.17
C PHE A 107 -12.91 1.50 -8.10
N TYR A 108 -12.31 1.91 -9.22
CA TYR A 108 -13.00 2.75 -10.21
C TYR A 108 -14.18 2.03 -10.85
N SER A 109 -14.03 0.75 -11.17
CA SER A 109 -15.09 -0.05 -11.78
C SER A 109 -16.28 -0.24 -10.83
N ILE A 110 -16.04 -0.47 -9.53
CA ILE A 110 -17.09 -0.52 -8.51
C ILE A 110 -17.82 0.82 -8.41
N ARG A 111 -17.07 1.93 -8.35
CA ARG A 111 -17.67 3.29 -8.32
C ARG A 111 -18.52 3.57 -9.56
N ALA A 112 -18.04 3.18 -10.74
CA ALA A 112 -18.78 3.31 -11.99
C ALA A 112 -20.07 2.47 -11.97
N GLN A 113 -20.02 1.23 -11.47
CA GLN A 113 -21.19 0.37 -11.35
C GLN A 113 -22.23 0.92 -10.38
N ILE A 114 -21.81 1.42 -9.22
CA ILE A 114 -22.71 2.07 -8.24
C ILE A 114 -23.37 3.30 -8.87
N THR A 115 -22.59 4.14 -9.56
CA THR A 115 -23.09 5.34 -10.24
C THR A 115 -24.08 4.98 -11.34
N LYS A 116 -23.81 3.94 -12.12
CA LYS A 116 -24.70 3.44 -13.19
C LYS A 116 -25.99 2.83 -12.63
N LYS A 117 -25.96 2.19 -11.46
CA LYS A 117 -27.17 1.71 -10.80
C LYS A 117 -28.03 2.85 -10.26
N LEU A 118 -27.42 3.90 -9.70
CA LEU A 118 -28.12 5.08 -9.20
C LEU A 118 -28.67 5.95 -10.34
N HIS A 119 -27.93 6.07 -11.45
CA HIS A 119 -28.31 6.85 -12.62
C HIS A 119 -28.26 5.99 -13.89
N PRO A 120 -29.31 5.17 -14.15
CA PRO A 120 -29.33 4.20 -15.25
C PRO A 120 -29.25 4.81 -16.66
N ARG A 121 -29.49 6.12 -16.80
CA ARG A 121 -29.36 6.87 -18.05
C ARG A 121 -28.04 7.66 -18.19
N SER A 122 -27.15 7.59 -17.20
CA SER A 122 -25.86 8.27 -17.25
C SER A 122 -24.86 7.48 -18.09
N VAL A 123 -24.28 8.11 -19.11
CA VAL A 123 -23.11 7.59 -19.82
C VAL A 123 -21.88 7.94 -19.00
N VAL A 124 -21.44 7.00 -18.17
CA VAL A 124 -20.23 7.15 -17.35
C VAL A 124 -19.05 6.53 -18.12
N PRO A 125 -18.00 7.29 -18.46
CA PRO A 125 -16.80 6.76 -19.10
C PRO A 125 -15.89 5.99 -18.12
#